data_AF-A0A9Q0UT92-F1
#
_entry.id   AF-A0A9Q0UT92-F1
#
_cell.length_a   1.000
_cell.length_b   1.000
_cell.length_c   1.000
_cell.angle_alpha   90.00
_cell.angle_beta   90.00
_cell.angle_gamma   90.00
#
_symmetry.space_group_name_H-M   'P 1'
#
loop_
_entity.id
_entity.type
_entity.pdbx_description
1 polymer ?
#
loop_
_entity_poly.entity_id
_entity_poly.type
_entity_poly.pdbx_seq_one_letter_code
_entity_poly.pdbx_strand_id
1 'polypeptide(L)'
;MQHAASSALVVAGWHRMSYKYSDNSFISEELEKHIRKVHSNVRNACTDKRYIVFGAGSTQLLNAAVHALSPDNSSSPARVVASIPFYPVYELQTDIFRSVNFNFQGDTSLWKNNSDAGTEIIEFVTSPNNPDGQLNKAVLHGSNVKTIHDHAYYWPHFTAIPAPADGDVMIFTLSKLTGHAGSRFGWAIIKDEAIYQRMSTYLALNTMGVSRDSQLRSLKLLKVVLAGGKGHIRIWTRDNEKTLGEIEQGHFNVETLLSAKTCPQVLHLLPENQWSFTSLWMVKVREGRR
;
A
#
# COMPACT_ATOMS: atom_id res chain seq x y z
N MET A 1 -7.10 -10.39 -22.08
CA MET A 1 -8.12 -9.41 -21.60
C MET A 1 -9.46 -10.12 -21.38
N GLN A 2 -9.65 -10.83 -20.25
CA GLN A 2 -10.83 -11.68 -20.03
C GLN A 2 -12.08 -10.95 -19.49
N HIS A 3 -11.93 -9.72 -18.98
CA HIS A 3 -12.99 -8.95 -18.30
C HIS A 3 -13.27 -7.61 -18.98
N ALA A 4 -13.10 -7.53 -20.30
CA ALA A 4 -13.23 -6.28 -21.04
C ALA A 4 -14.64 -5.67 -20.89
N ALA A 5 -15.71 -6.46 -21.13
CA ALA A 5 -17.08 -5.97 -21.04
C ALA A 5 -17.48 -5.57 -19.60
N SER A 6 -17.07 -6.35 -18.60
CA SER A 6 -17.43 -6.09 -17.20
C SER A 6 -16.65 -4.93 -16.57
N SER A 7 -15.47 -4.59 -17.10
CA SER A 7 -14.63 -3.49 -16.60
C SER A 7 -14.60 -2.23 -17.49
N ALA A 8 -15.18 -2.28 -18.70
CA ALA A 8 -15.31 -1.11 -19.57
C ALA A 8 -16.14 0.02 -18.94
N LEU A 9 -15.82 1.26 -19.32
CA LEU A 9 -16.48 2.48 -18.86
C LEU A 9 -16.83 3.36 -20.04
N VAL A 10 -18.08 3.82 -20.05
CA VAL A 10 -18.52 4.97 -20.85
C VAL A 10 -18.71 6.11 -19.87
N VAL A 11 -18.00 7.21 -20.09
CA VAL A 11 -18.02 8.39 -19.21
C VAL A 11 -18.74 9.50 -19.97
N ALA A 12 -19.85 10.00 -19.42
CA ALA A 12 -20.57 11.12 -20.01
C ALA A 12 -19.69 12.39 -19.98
N GLY A 13 -19.83 13.26 -20.98
CA GLY A 13 -19.02 14.48 -21.07
C GLY A 13 -19.18 15.46 -19.89
N TRP A 14 -20.30 15.36 -19.16
CA TRP A 14 -20.59 16.15 -17.96
C TRP A 14 -20.34 15.39 -16.65
N HIS A 15 -19.68 14.22 -16.70
CA HIS A 15 -19.45 13.41 -15.50
C HIS A 15 -18.62 14.17 -14.48
N ARG A 16 -19.25 14.54 -13.36
CA ARG A 16 -18.60 15.12 -12.17
C ARG A 16 -17.63 16.27 -12.49
N MET A 17 -18.09 17.26 -13.28
CA MET A 17 -17.32 18.47 -13.59
C MET A 17 -17.01 19.35 -12.35
N SER A 18 -17.75 19.19 -11.26
CA SER A 18 -17.51 19.90 -9.99
C SER A 18 -16.22 19.44 -9.30
N TYR A 19 -15.56 20.36 -8.59
CA TYR A 19 -14.42 20.03 -7.71
C TYR A 19 -14.77 19.03 -6.61
N LYS A 20 -15.98 19.14 -6.05
CA LYS A 20 -16.45 18.42 -4.86
C LYS A 20 -17.70 17.57 -5.14
N TYR A 21 -17.87 16.52 -4.34
CA TYR A 21 -19.13 15.80 -4.22
C TYR A 21 -20.18 16.64 -3.46
N SER A 22 -21.43 16.18 -3.43
CA SER A 22 -22.55 16.89 -2.80
C SER A 22 -22.41 17.08 -1.29
N ASP A 23 -21.59 16.25 -0.64
CA ASP A 23 -21.21 16.31 0.77
C ASP A 23 -20.02 17.24 1.02
N ASN A 24 -19.60 18.04 0.02
CA ASN A 24 -18.40 18.88 0.03
C ASN A 24 -17.06 18.12 0.14
N SER A 25 -17.06 16.80 0.02
CA SER A 25 -15.85 15.98 0.07
C SER A 25 -15.18 15.86 -1.31
N PHE A 26 -13.94 15.36 -1.31
CA PHE A 26 -13.24 14.94 -2.52
C PHE A 26 -13.26 13.42 -2.73
N ILE A 27 -14.07 12.68 -1.96
CA ILE A 27 -14.05 11.21 -1.89
C ILE A 27 -15.41 10.65 -2.32
N SER A 28 -15.38 9.71 -3.26
CA SER A 28 -16.57 8.92 -3.60
C SER A 28 -16.93 7.99 -2.44
N GLU A 29 -18.06 8.25 -1.78
CA GLU A 29 -18.63 7.39 -0.74
C GLU A 29 -18.81 5.95 -1.25
N GLU A 30 -19.28 5.78 -2.49
CA GLU A 30 -19.44 4.46 -3.10
C GLU A 30 -18.11 3.74 -3.29
N LEU A 31 -17.05 4.44 -3.68
CA LEU A 31 -15.72 3.84 -3.80
C LEU A 31 -15.18 3.43 -2.43
N GLU A 32 -15.35 4.26 -1.41
CA GLU A 32 -14.95 3.94 -0.04
C GLU A 32 -15.65 2.67 0.46
N LYS A 33 -16.98 2.54 0.27
CA LYS A 33 -17.74 1.32 0.59
C LYS A 33 -17.15 0.08 -0.08
N HIS A 34 -16.74 0.19 -1.34
CA HIS A 34 -16.15 -0.94 -2.08
C HIS A 34 -14.73 -1.27 -1.61
N ILE A 35 -13.93 -0.27 -1.23
CA ILE A 35 -12.61 -0.47 -0.62
C ILE A 35 -12.75 -1.24 0.70
N ARG A 36 -13.67 -0.81 1.58
CA ARG A 36 -13.97 -1.50 2.85
C ARG A 36 -14.41 -2.94 2.60
N LYS A 37 -15.29 -3.15 1.62
CA LYS A 37 -15.76 -4.49 1.24
C LYS A 37 -14.66 -5.39 0.69
N VAL A 38 -13.73 -4.86 -0.10
CA VAL A 38 -12.54 -5.61 -0.56
C VAL A 38 -11.71 -6.07 0.62
N HIS A 39 -11.38 -5.18 1.56
CA HIS A 39 -10.61 -5.56 2.75
C HIS A 39 -11.35 -6.56 3.65
N SER A 40 -12.67 -6.41 3.81
CA SER A 40 -13.50 -7.35 4.56
C SER A 40 -13.51 -8.76 3.92
N ASN A 41 -13.62 -8.84 2.58
CA ASN A 41 -13.58 -10.11 1.87
C ASN A 41 -12.20 -10.79 1.92
N VAL A 42 -11.12 -10.02 1.76
CA VAL A 42 -9.74 -10.54 1.76
C VAL A 42 -9.24 -10.82 3.17
N ARG A 43 -9.76 -10.09 4.16
CA ARG A 43 -9.32 -10.11 5.57
C ARG A 43 -7.84 -9.73 5.74
N ASN A 44 -7.35 -8.80 4.91
CA ASN A 44 -5.98 -8.28 4.98
C ASN A 44 -5.84 -6.98 5.79
N ALA A 45 -6.93 -6.26 6.12
CA ALA A 45 -6.83 -5.04 6.91
C ALA A 45 -8.09 -4.77 7.74
N CYS A 46 -7.91 -4.24 8.95
CA CYS A 46 -8.97 -3.70 9.78
C CYS A 46 -9.43 -2.34 9.24
N THR A 47 -10.69 -2.24 8.83
CA THR A 47 -11.28 -0.98 8.34
C THR A 47 -12.34 -0.41 9.28
N ASP A 48 -12.83 -1.19 10.24
CA ASP A 48 -13.89 -0.77 11.16
C ASP A 48 -13.41 0.38 12.06
N LYS A 49 -14.23 1.43 12.17
CA LYS A 49 -13.91 2.65 12.95
C LYS A 49 -12.56 3.27 12.54
N ARG A 50 -12.25 3.23 11.24
CA ARG A 50 -11.08 3.86 10.62
C ARG A 50 -11.53 4.89 9.60
N TYR A 51 -10.76 5.96 9.47
CA TYR A 51 -10.92 6.94 8.40
C TYR A 51 -10.23 6.46 7.13
N ILE A 52 -10.72 6.90 5.96
CA ILE A 52 -10.10 6.61 4.67
C ILE A 52 -9.88 7.92 3.90
N VAL A 53 -8.68 8.07 3.33
CA VAL A 53 -8.36 9.14 2.37
C VAL A 53 -7.86 8.55 1.06
N PHE A 54 -8.06 9.27 -0.04
CA PHE A 54 -7.57 8.88 -1.37
C PHE A 54 -6.38 9.74 -1.78
N GLY A 55 -5.43 9.14 -2.49
CA GLY A 55 -4.32 9.85 -3.10
C GLY A 55 -4.06 9.41 -4.53
N ALA A 56 -3.34 10.26 -5.26
CA ALA A 56 -2.84 10.07 -6.61
C ALA A 56 -1.74 8.98 -6.65
N GLY A 57 -2.13 7.75 -6.28
CA GLY A 57 -1.25 6.64 -5.96
C GLY A 57 -0.77 6.66 -4.51
N SER A 58 -0.21 5.53 -4.06
CA SER A 58 0.41 5.45 -2.73
C SER A 58 1.56 6.43 -2.56
N THR A 59 2.27 6.79 -3.64
CA THR A 59 3.33 7.81 -3.63
C THR A 59 2.87 9.13 -3.01
N GLN A 60 1.70 9.66 -3.35
CA GLN A 60 1.20 10.90 -2.72
C GLN A 60 0.87 10.69 -1.23
N LEU A 61 0.32 9.52 -0.90
CA LEU A 61 -0.09 9.19 0.47
C LEU A 61 1.09 8.98 1.41
N LEU A 62 2.19 8.41 0.93
CA LEU A 62 3.42 8.22 1.71
C LEU A 62 3.94 9.58 2.22
N ASN A 63 4.06 10.56 1.33
CA ASN A 63 4.46 11.91 1.72
C ASN A 63 3.42 12.61 2.60
N ALA A 64 2.13 12.47 2.28
CA ALA A 64 1.06 13.04 3.10
C ALA A 64 1.10 12.49 4.53
N ALA A 65 1.40 11.19 4.69
CA ALA A 65 1.53 10.54 5.99
C ALA A 65 2.77 11.04 6.74
N VAL A 66 3.93 11.14 6.09
CA VAL A 66 5.14 11.72 6.71
C VAL A 66 4.87 13.15 7.20
N HIS A 67 4.26 13.99 6.36
CA HIS A 67 3.86 15.34 6.73
C HIS A 67 2.89 15.34 7.93
N ALA A 68 1.85 14.50 7.90
CA ALA A 68 0.82 14.45 8.94
C ALA A 68 1.29 13.83 10.27
N LEU A 69 2.37 13.05 10.26
CA LEU A 69 2.98 12.47 11.45
C LEU A 69 4.11 13.33 12.02
N SER A 70 4.67 14.24 11.23
CA SER A 70 5.70 15.16 11.69
C SER A 70 5.13 16.16 12.70
N PRO A 71 5.86 16.54 13.75
CA PRO A 71 5.38 17.49 14.75
C PRO A 71 5.23 18.89 14.15
N ASP A 72 4.21 19.64 14.58
CA ASP A 72 4.09 21.06 14.28
C ASP A 72 5.02 21.86 15.22
N ASN A 73 5.83 22.78 14.68
CA ASN A 73 6.67 23.69 15.46
C ASN A 73 7.65 23.02 16.45
N SER A 74 8.19 21.85 16.10
CA SER A 74 9.27 21.21 16.88
C SER A 74 10.60 21.95 16.72
N SER A 75 11.42 21.93 17.77
CA SER A 75 12.82 22.40 17.72
C SER A 75 13.73 21.52 16.84
N SER A 76 13.28 20.31 16.50
CA SER A 76 13.99 19.37 15.63
C SER A 76 13.04 18.66 14.65
N PRO A 77 13.51 18.37 13.41
CA PRO A 77 12.73 17.63 12.44
C PRO A 77 12.49 16.18 12.88
N ALA A 78 11.34 15.62 12.53
CA ALA A 78 11.09 14.19 12.68
C ALA A 78 12.10 13.38 11.84
N ARG A 79 12.53 12.25 12.39
CA ARG A 79 13.48 11.34 11.74
C ARG A 79 12.71 10.28 10.99
N VAL A 80 12.75 10.29 9.67
CA VAL A 80 12.10 9.30 8.81
C VAL A 80 13.07 8.17 8.52
N VAL A 81 12.69 6.92 8.79
CA VAL A 81 13.58 5.75 8.69
C VAL A 81 12.88 4.58 8.01
N ALA A 82 13.67 3.67 7.44
CA ALA A 82 13.19 2.41 6.87
C ALA A 82 14.23 1.30 7.06
N SER A 83 13.80 0.05 7.26
CA SER A 83 14.72 -1.07 7.46
C SER A 83 15.34 -1.52 6.13
N ILE A 84 16.65 -1.72 6.07
CA ILE A 84 17.33 -2.18 4.85
C ILE A 84 17.09 -3.69 4.63
N PRO A 85 16.79 -4.14 3.39
CA PRO A 85 16.55 -3.33 2.19
C PRO A 85 15.13 -2.74 2.17
N PHE A 86 15.00 -1.50 1.68
CA PHE A 86 13.71 -0.80 1.57
C PHE A 86 13.46 -0.25 0.16
N TYR A 87 12.22 0.18 -0.09
CA TYR A 87 11.83 0.85 -1.33
C TYR A 87 12.49 2.24 -1.46
N PRO A 88 13.38 2.48 -2.45
CA PRO A 88 14.20 3.71 -2.49
C PRO A 88 13.43 5.03 -2.56
N VAL A 89 12.16 5.00 -2.96
CA VAL A 89 11.34 6.22 -3.03
C VAL A 89 11.07 6.80 -1.63
N TYR A 90 11.17 6.04 -0.55
CA TYR A 90 11.04 6.61 0.80
C TYR A 90 12.10 7.69 1.05
N GLU A 91 13.36 7.42 0.72
CA GLU A 91 14.46 8.40 0.80
C GLU A 91 14.26 9.52 -0.21
N LEU A 92 14.18 9.17 -1.50
CA LEU A 92 14.12 10.15 -2.60
C LEU A 92 12.95 11.13 -2.46
N GLN A 93 11.79 10.64 -2.02
CA GLN A 93 10.61 11.46 -1.79
C GLN A 93 10.73 12.29 -0.53
N THR A 94 11.29 11.77 0.56
CA THR A 94 11.46 12.56 1.78
C THR A 94 12.40 13.73 1.53
N ASP A 95 13.47 13.51 0.75
CA ASP A 95 14.51 14.50 0.50
C ASP A 95 14.10 15.55 -0.54
N ILE A 96 13.31 15.20 -1.57
CA ILE A 96 12.94 16.15 -2.63
C ILE A 96 12.15 17.36 -2.09
N PHE A 97 11.38 17.17 -1.02
CA PHE A 97 10.59 18.25 -0.41
C PHE A 97 11.41 19.22 0.42
N ARG A 98 12.65 18.88 0.80
CA ARG A 98 13.54 19.71 1.63
C ARG A 98 12.81 20.35 2.83
N SER A 99 12.01 19.54 3.51
CA SER A 99 11.17 19.97 4.61
C SER A 99 12.02 20.35 5.82
N VAL A 100 11.60 21.38 6.56
CA VAL A 100 12.20 21.69 7.87
C VAL A 100 11.60 20.84 9.00
N ASN A 101 10.48 20.15 8.73
CA ASN A 101 9.73 19.40 9.73
C ASN A 101 10.14 17.92 9.81
N PHE A 102 10.83 17.40 8.78
CA PHE A 102 11.23 15.99 8.71
C PHE A 102 12.42 15.81 7.77
N ASN A 103 13.26 14.81 8.07
CA ASN A 103 14.39 14.41 7.22
C ASN A 103 14.52 12.89 7.19
N PHE A 104 14.97 12.33 6.06
CA PHE A 104 15.33 10.92 6.01
C PHE A 104 16.62 10.67 6.80
N GLN A 105 16.68 9.58 7.55
CA GLN A 105 17.77 9.25 8.49
C GLN A 105 18.26 7.80 8.33
N GLY A 106 17.94 7.17 7.20
CA GLY A 106 18.51 5.87 6.83
C GLY A 106 17.91 4.69 7.58
N ASP A 107 18.78 3.73 7.91
CA ASP A 107 18.39 2.43 8.43
C ASP A 107 17.75 2.53 9.82
N THR A 108 16.58 1.92 9.97
CA THR A 108 15.84 1.80 11.23
C THR A 108 16.68 1.12 12.33
N SER A 109 17.58 0.20 11.98
CA SER A 109 18.39 -0.55 12.97
C SER A 109 19.27 0.35 13.85
N LEU A 110 19.70 1.51 13.33
CA LEU A 110 20.54 2.49 14.02
C LEU A 110 19.81 3.20 15.18
N TRP A 111 18.48 3.10 15.21
CA TRP A 111 17.62 3.84 16.13
C TRP A 111 17.03 2.99 17.27
N LYS A 112 17.29 1.68 17.29
CA LYS A 112 16.73 0.74 18.29
C LYS A 112 17.04 1.10 19.74
N ASN A 113 18.24 1.62 19.98
CA ASN A 113 18.73 1.97 21.32
C ASN A 113 18.68 3.48 21.58
N ASN A 114 18.00 4.25 20.73
CA ASN A 114 17.95 5.68 20.92
C ASN A 114 16.99 6.03 22.07
N SER A 115 17.57 6.50 23.18
CA SER A 115 16.85 6.93 24.37
C SER A 115 16.41 8.41 24.32
N ASP A 116 16.64 9.10 23.20
CA ASP A 116 16.34 10.52 23.03
C ASP A 116 14.82 10.73 22.87
N ALA A 117 14.12 10.75 24.01
CA ALA A 117 12.68 10.89 24.11
C ALA A 117 12.13 12.20 23.51
N GLY A 118 13.01 13.16 23.18
CA GLY A 118 12.62 14.46 22.62
C GLY A 118 12.44 14.47 21.10
N THR A 119 12.86 13.42 20.38
CA THR A 119 12.76 13.41 18.91
C THR A 119 11.75 12.37 18.40
N GLU A 120 10.80 12.82 17.58
CA GLU A 120 9.85 11.95 16.89
C GLU A 120 10.52 11.15 15.77
N ILE A 121 10.22 9.86 15.70
CA ILE A 121 10.70 8.95 14.66
C ILE A 121 9.50 8.42 13.88
N ILE A 122 9.59 8.46 12.55
CA ILE A 122 8.58 7.92 11.64
C ILE A 122 9.20 6.74 10.90
N GLU A 123 8.75 5.53 11.21
CA GLU A 123 9.22 4.30 10.58
C GLU A 123 8.30 3.89 9.41
N PHE A 124 8.87 3.77 8.20
CA PHE A 124 8.21 3.05 7.11
C PHE A 124 8.33 1.55 7.31
N VAL A 125 7.18 0.87 7.36
CA VAL A 125 7.08 -0.59 7.52
C VAL A 125 6.42 -1.17 6.28
N THR A 126 7.20 -1.72 5.36
CA THR A 126 6.70 -2.32 4.11
C THR A 126 6.47 -3.81 4.30
N SER A 127 5.25 -4.30 4.09
CA SER A 127 4.91 -5.70 4.35
C SER A 127 3.81 -6.19 3.41
N PRO A 128 4.08 -7.11 2.47
CA PRO A 128 5.38 -7.62 2.05
C PRO A 128 6.36 -6.53 1.63
N ASN A 129 7.62 -6.73 1.98
CA ASN A 129 8.69 -5.77 1.72
C ASN A 129 9.10 -5.73 0.24
N ASN A 130 9.64 -4.59 -0.16
CA ASN A 130 10.27 -4.40 -1.46
C ASN A 130 11.77 -4.17 -1.22
N PRO A 131 12.66 -5.05 -1.71
CA PRO A 131 12.44 -5.99 -2.82
C PRO A 131 12.18 -7.46 -2.44
N ASP A 132 12.40 -7.87 -1.19
CA ASP A 132 12.55 -9.28 -0.83
C ASP A 132 11.24 -10.04 -0.50
N GLY A 133 10.10 -9.34 -0.48
CA GLY A 133 8.79 -9.94 -0.21
C GLY A 133 8.55 -10.35 1.25
N GLN A 134 9.44 -9.99 2.18
CA GLN A 134 9.31 -10.40 3.59
C GLN A 134 8.14 -9.70 4.29
N LEU A 135 7.45 -10.40 5.18
CA LEU A 135 6.38 -9.83 6.00
C LEU A 135 6.96 -9.05 7.19
N ASN A 136 7.54 -7.88 6.91
CA ASN A 136 8.16 -7.05 7.95
C ASN A 136 7.13 -6.56 8.97
N LYS A 137 7.64 -6.29 10.17
CA LYS A 137 6.93 -5.64 11.29
C LYS A 137 7.71 -4.39 11.69
N ALA A 138 7.05 -3.49 12.41
CA ALA A 138 7.72 -2.35 13.01
C ALA A 138 8.84 -2.83 13.95
N VAL A 139 9.98 -2.16 13.85
CA VAL A 139 11.20 -2.47 14.61
C VAL A 139 11.34 -1.54 15.81
N LEU A 140 10.85 -0.30 15.68
CA LEU A 140 10.92 0.71 16.73
C LEU A 140 9.61 0.76 17.53
N HIS A 141 9.74 1.05 18.82
CA HIS A 141 8.62 1.15 19.75
C HIS A 141 8.86 2.30 20.73
N GLY A 142 7.79 2.98 21.14
CA GLY A 142 7.86 4.12 22.04
C GLY A 142 6.75 5.13 21.73
N SER A 143 6.50 6.06 22.65
CA SER A 143 5.48 7.09 22.47
C SER A 143 5.82 8.10 21.35
N ASN A 144 7.12 8.31 21.14
CA ASN A 144 7.71 9.18 20.11
C ASN A 144 7.94 8.46 18.76
N VAL A 145 7.50 7.19 18.64
CA VAL A 145 7.61 6.43 17.39
C VAL A 145 6.25 6.35 16.73
N LYS A 146 6.19 6.71 15.45
CA LYS A 146 5.02 6.56 14.58
C LYS A 146 5.36 5.62 13.43
N THR A 147 4.39 4.84 12.96
CA THR A 147 4.60 3.90 11.86
C THR A 147 3.71 4.22 10.67
N ILE A 148 4.26 4.09 9.46
CA ILE A 148 3.53 4.10 8.20
C ILE A 148 3.66 2.70 7.61
N HIS A 149 2.56 1.95 7.61
CA HIS A 149 2.53 0.60 7.04
C HIS A 149 2.21 0.66 5.55
N ASP A 150 3.21 0.42 4.70
CA ASP A 150 3.03 0.31 3.26
C ASP A 150 2.65 -1.14 2.90
N HIS A 151 1.36 -1.33 2.64
CA HIS A 151 0.74 -2.59 2.29
C HIS A 151 0.38 -2.67 0.80
N ALA A 152 1.15 -2.00 -0.06
CA ALA A 152 0.98 -2.10 -1.52
C ALA A 152 0.91 -3.56 -2.00
N TYR A 153 1.70 -4.46 -1.41
CA TYR A 153 1.78 -5.87 -1.78
C TYR A 153 0.97 -6.80 -0.87
N TYR A 154 0.21 -6.31 0.13
CA TYR A 154 -0.46 -7.19 1.11
C TYR A 154 -1.77 -7.77 0.57
N TRP A 155 -1.64 -8.59 -0.46
CA TRP A 155 -2.74 -9.22 -1.20
C TRP A 155 -2.41 -10.68 -1.52
N PRO A 156 -3.42 -11.55 -1.69
CA PRO A 156 -3.19 -12.99 -1.87
C PRO A 156 -2.31 -13.39 -3.05
N HIS A 157 -2.19 -12.56 -4.10
CA HIS A 157 -1.31 -12.82 -5.25
C HIS A 157 0.18 -12.54 -4.99
N PHE A 158 0.55 -11.94 -3.86
CA PHE A 158 1.94 -11.75 -3.46
C PHE A 158 2.33 -12.54 -2.21
N THR A 159 1.37 -12.82 -1.32
CA THR A 159 1.65 -13.44 -0.03
C THR A 159 0.40 -14.08 0.57
N ALA A 160 0.59 -15.10 1.42
CA ALA A 160 -0.47 -15.56 2.29
C ALA A 160 -0.87 -14.44 3.27
N ILE A 161 -2.15 -14.38 3.66
CA ILE A 161 -2.66 -13.38 4.60
C ILE A 161 -2.76 -14.03 5.99
N PRO A 162 -1.72 -13.92 6.85
CA PRO A 162 -1.73 -14.55 8.17
C PRO A 162 -2.76 -13.92 9.12
N ALA A 163 -2.95 -12.60 9.03
CA ALA A 163 -3.88 -11.84 9.86
C ALA A 163 -4.23 -10.49 9.21
N PRO A 164 -5.38 -9.88 9.52
CA PRO A 164 -5.64 -8.52 9.09
C PRO A 164 -4.63 -7.55 9.72
N ALA A 165 -4.07 -6.65 8.90
CA ALA A 165 -3.23 -5.57 9.39
C ALA A 165 -4.07 -4.58 10.22
N ASP A 166 -3.52 -4.10 11.32
CA ASP A 166 -4.12 -3.09 12.20
C ASP A 166 -3.09 -2.03 12.60
N GLY A 167 -2.37 -1.48 11.62
CA GLY A 167 -1.45 -0.35 11.82
C GLY A 167 -2.20 1.00 11.93
N ASP A 168 -1.54 2.01 12.50
CA ASP A 168 -2.16 3.33 12.73
C ASP A 168 -2.40 4.10 11.43
N VAL A 169 -1.45 4.02 10.50
CA VAL A 169 -1.58 4.47 9.12
C VAL A 169 -1.20 3.31 8.20
N MET A 170 -2.15 2.83 7.41
CA MET A 170 -1.94 1.74 6.45
C MET A 170 -2.22 2.22 5.03
N ILE A 171 -1.28 2.04 4.11
CA ILE A 171 -1.38 2.53 2.73
C ILE A 171 -1.49 1.37 1.76
N PHE A 172 -2.43 1.49 0.81
CA PHE A 172 -2.68 0.52 -0.24
C PHE A 172 -2.77 1.22 -1.59
N THR A 173 -2.62 0.44 -2.67
CA THR A 173 -2.64 0.98 -4.04
C THR A 173 -3.33 0.05 -5.02
N LEU A 174 -4.11 0.64 -5.92
CA LEU A 174 -4.71 -0.09 -7.03
C LEU A 174 -3.64 -0.66 -7.97
N SER A 175 -2.47 -0.01 -8.03
CA SER A 175 -1.35 -0.37 -8.90
C SER A 175 -0.92 -1.83 -8.72
N LYS A 176 -0.91 -2.30 -7.47
CA LYS A 176 -0.48 -3.65 -7.13
C LYS A 176 -1.65 -4.59 -6.87
N LEU A 177 -2.85 -4.09 -6.54
CA LEU A 177 -4.05 -4.92 -6.46
C LEU A 177 -4.54 -5.39 -7.84
N THR A 178 -4.68 -4.48 -8.81
CA THR A 178 -5.29 -4.79 -10.12
C THR A 178 -4.38 -4.53 -11.30
N GLY A 179 -3.12 -4.14 -11.08
CA GLY A 179 -2.18 -3.79 -12.15
C GLY A 179 -2.40 -2.41 -12.79
N HIS A 180 -3.37 -1.62 -12.31
CA HIS A 180 -3.72 -0.32 -12.90
C HIS A 180 -2.83 0.82 -12.42
N ALA A 181 -1.51 0.65 -12.54
CA ALA A 181 -0.53 1.61 -12.07
C ALA A 181 -0.69 3.01 -12.70
N GLY A 182 -1.10 3.08 -13.97
CA GLY A 182 -1.35 4.33 -14.68
C GLY A 182 -2.58 5.11 -14.19
N SER A 183 -3.51 4.48 -13.46
CA SER A 183 -4.68 5.18 -12.91
C SER A 183 -4.34 6.09 -11.72
N ARG A 184 -3.12 5.95 -11.16
CA ARG A 184 -2.62 6.73 -10.03
C ARG A 184 -3.67 6.80 -8.91
N PHE A 185 -4.10 5.64 -8.40
CA PHE A 185 -5.07 5.57 -7.32
C PHE A 185 -4.55 4.72 -6.16
N GLY A 186 -4.52 5.31 -4.97
CA GLY A 186 -4.24 4.64 -3.71
C GLY A 186 -5.14 5.18 -2.60
N TRP A 187 -5.16 4.48 -1.48
CA TRP A 187 -5.91 4.89 -0.30
C TRP A 187 -5.11 4.61 0.97
N ALA A 188 -5.33 5.43 1.99
CA ALA A 188 -4.83 5.19 3.33
C ALA A 188 -5.99 4.89 4.28
N ILE A 189 -5.80 3.94 5.18
CA ILE A 189 -6.69 3.61 6.30
C ILE A 189 -6.01 4.14 7.57
N ILE A 190 -6.72 4.98 8.32
CA ILE A 190 -6.14 5.78 9.40
C ILE A 190 -6.95 5.58 10.68
N LYS A 191 -6.29 5.32 11.80
CA LYS A 191 -6.93 5.18 13.12
C LYS A 191 -7.29 6.53 13.74
N ASP A 192 -6.31 7.41 13.82
CA ASP A 192 -6.39 8.67 14.55
C ASP A 192 -7.04 9.78 13.70
N GLU A 193 -8.00 10.49 14.28
CA GLU A 193 -8.73 11.55 13.60
C GLU A 193 -7.83 12.76 13.27
N ALA A 194 -6.91 13.14 14.16
CA ALA A 194 -6.04 14.29 13.91
C ALA A 194 -5.08 14.01 12.74
N ILE A 195 -4.53 12.79 12.66
CA ILE A 195 -3.73 12.35 11.51
C ILE A 195 -4.58 12.38 10.24
N TYR A 196 -5.81 11.87 10.30
CA TYR A 196 -6.75 11.93 9.16
C TYR A 196 -7.02 13.35 8.68
N GLN A 197 -7.25 14.31 9.59
CA GLN A 197 -7.50 15.70 9.24
C GLN A 197 -6.26 16.37 8.64
N ARG A 198 -5.06 16.11 9.17
CA ARG A 198 -3.80 16.62 8.63
C ARG A 198 -3.51 16.06 7.24
N MET A 199 -3.70 14.75 7.03
CA MET A 199 -3.58 14.14 5.70
C MET A 199 -4.62 14.69 4.72
N SER A 200 -5.88 14.86 5.16
CA SER A 200 -6.95 15.42 4.34
C SER A 200 -6.65 16.86 3.91
N THR A 201 -6.12 17.67 4.81
CA THR A 201 -5.67 19.05 4.53
C THR A 201 -4.53 19.06 3.52
N TYR A 202 -3.51 18.23 3.72
CA TYR A 202 -2.41 18.08 2.77
C TYR A 202 -2.92 17.73 1.37
N LEU A 203 -3.78 16.73 1.25
CA LEU A 203 -4.32 16.26 -0.04
C LEU A 203 -5.23 17.29 -0.72
N ALA A 204 -5.99 18.06 0.07
CA ALA A 204 -6.81 19.16 -0.43
C ALA A 204 -5.96 20.29 -1.00
N LEU A 205 -4.89 20.69 -0.31
CA LEU A 205 -4.00 21.76 -0.75
C LEU A 205 -3.04 21.32 -1.86
N ASN A 206 -2.65 20.05 -1.88
CA ASN A 206 -1.70 19.55 -2.86
C ASN A 206 -2.34 19.36 -4.25
N THR A 207 -3.55 18.80 -4.32
CA THR A 207 -4.19 18.48 -5.62
C THR A 207 -5.72 18.67 -5.66
N MET A 208 -6.34 19.22 -4.60
CA MET A 208 -7.80 19.22 -4.44
C MET A 208 -8.41 17.81 -4.56
N GLY A 209 -7.74 16.83 -3.94
CA GLY A 209 -8.11 15.42 -3.97
C GLY A 209 -7.64 14.69 -5.22
N VAL A 210 -8.38 13.65 -5.62
CA VAL A 210 -8.01 12.74 -6.72
C VAL A 210 -9.02 12.84 -7.87
N SER A 211 -8.54 12.73 -9.11
CA SER A 211 -9.35 12.72 -10.34
C SER A 211 -10.61 11.87 -10.22
N ARG A 212 -11.75 12.43 -10.66
CA ARG A 212 -13.06 11.75 -10.68
C ARG A 212 -13.04 10.55 -11.61
N ASP A 213 -12.32 10.63 -12.72
CA ASP A 213 -12.15 9.52 -13.66
C ASP A 213 -11.36 8.37 -13.03
N SER A 214 -10.29 8.68 -12.29
CA SER A 214 -9.53 7.67 -11.55
C SER A 214 -10.40 6.99 -10.49
N GLN A 215 -11.23 7.75 -9.76
CA GLN A 215 -12.15 7.17 -8.78
C GLN A 215 -13.24 6.31 -9.45
N LEU A 216 -13.85 6.78 -10.54
CA LEU A 216 -14.86 6.02 -11.28
C LEU A 216 -14.28 4.71 -11.84
N ARG A 217 -13.08 4.79 -12.43
CA ARG A 217 -12.36 3.61 -12.93
C ARG A 217 -12.04 2.63 -11.80
N SER A 218 -11.54 3.12 -10.69
CA SER A 218 -11.25 2.31 -9.51
C SER A 218 -12.52 1.61 -9.01
N LEU A 219 -13.64 2.33 -8.89
CA LEU A 219 -14.92 1.76 -8.47
C LEU A 219 -15.37 0.63 -9.38
N LYS A 220 -15.30 0.82 -10.70
CA LYS A 220 -15.68 -0.20 -11.68
C LYS A 220 -14.79 -1.44 -11.55
N LEU A 221 -13.48 -1.26 -11.41
CA LEU A 221 -12.55 -2.37 -11.23
C LEU A 221 -12.80 -3.13 -9.93
N LEU A 222 -12.99 -2.43 -8.81
CA LEU A 222 -13.27 -3.08 -7.52
C LEU A 222 -14.63 -3.82 -7.54
N LYS A 223 -15.63 -3.33 -8.28
CA LYS A 223 -16.88 -4.08 -8.51
C LYS A 223 -16.63 -5.41 -9.21
N VAL A 224 -15.75 -5.45 -10.21
CA VAL A 224 -15.39 -6.72 -10.90
C VAL A 224 -14.58 -7.63 -9.97
N VAL A 225 -13.63 -7.10 -9.20
CA VAL A 225 -12.87 -7.85 -8.19
C VAL A 225 -13.82 -8.51 -7.17
N LEU A 226 -14.85 -7.79 -6.74
CA LEU A 226 -15.85 -8.25 -5.76
C LEU A 226 -16.95 -9.14 -6.35
N ALA A 227 -16.99 -9.35 -7.66
CA ALA A 227 -18.03 -10.17 -8.31
C ALA A 227 -17.91 -11.67 -7.99
N GLY A 228 -16.87 -12.10 -7.26
CA GLY A 228 -16.68 -13.48 -6.80
C GLY A 228 -17.61 -13.92 -5.66
N GLY A 229 -18.32 -13.00 -4.99
CA GLY A 229 -19.18 -13.30 -3.84
C GLY A 229 -18.50 -13.04 -2.48
N LYS A 230 -19.14 -13.47 -1.38
CA LYS A 230 -18.57 -13.32 -0.02
C LYS A 230 -17.34 -14.22 0.13
N GLY A 231 -16.24 -13.69 0.63
CA GLY A 231 -14.99 -14.43 0.86
C GLY A 231 -14.15 -14.75 -0.39
N HIS A 232 -14.61 -14.34 -1.58
CA HIS A 232 -13.87 -14.54 -2.82
C HIS A 232 -13.67 -13.19 -3.53
N ILE A 233 -12.40 -12.87 -3.81
CA ILE A 233 -12.06 -11.81 -4.76
C ILE A 233 -11.52 -12.45 -6.04
N ARG A 234 -11.85 -11.86 -7.18
CA ARG A 234 -11.23 -12.23 -8.46
C ARG A 234 -10.00 -11.36 -8.65
N ILE A 235 -8.84 -11.96 -8.48
CA ILE A 235 -7.54 -11.40 -8.81
C ILE A 235 -6.91 -12.27 -9.87
N TRP A 236 -6.30 -11.64 -10.87
CA TRP A 236 -5.70 -12.34 -11.99
C TRP A 236 -4.20 -12.18 -11.90
N THR A 237 -3.53 -13.30 -11.72
CA THR A 237 -2.08 -13.42 -11.92
C THR A 237 -1.83 -13.75 -13.38
N ARG A 238 -0.65 -13.37 -13.89
CA ARG A 238 -0.22 -13.84 -15.20
C ARG A 238 0.05 -15.35 -15.08
N ASP A 239 -0.84 -16.16 -15.65
CA ASP A 239 -0.56 -17.58 -15.88
C ASP A 239 0.68 -17.69 -16.77
N ASN A 240 1.77 -18.25 -16.25
CA ASN A 240 2.96 -18.55 -17.04
C ASN A 240 2.92 -20.03 -17.44
N GLU A 241 2.38 -20.34 -18.62
CA GLU A 241 2.68 -21.61 -19.29
C GLU A 241 3.95 -21.55 -20.16
N LYS A 242 4.60 -20.38 -20.36
CA LYS A 242 5.64 -20.26 -21.41
C LYS A 242 6.88 -19.42 -21.14
N THR A 243 7.19 -19.01 -19.91
CA THR A 243 8.41 -18.19 -19.66
C THR A 243 9.44 -18.86 -18.73
N LEU A 244 9.25 -20.16 -18.43
CA LEU A 244 10.22 -20.97 -17.69
C LEU A 244 11.44 -21.39 -18.54
N GLY A 245 11.31 -21.48 -19.87
CA GLY A 245 12.41 -21.87 -20.76
C GLY A 245 13.59 -20.90 -20.78
N GLU A 246 13.41 -19.66 -20.32
CA GLU A 246 14.49 -18.66 -20.23
C GLU A 246 15.13 -18.59 -18.83
N ILE A 247 14.61 -19.35 -17.86
CA ILE A 247 15.17 -19.49 -16.50
C ILE A 247 15.93 -20.83 -16.35
N GLU A 248 15.88 -21.72 -17.36
CA GLU A 248 16.56 -23.03 -17.47
C GLU A 248 18.12 -23.00 -17.41
N GLN A 249 18.76 -21.94 -16.91
CA GLN A 249 20.22 -21.89 -16.69
C GLN A 249 20.66 -21.51 -15.26
N GLY A 250 19.81 -21.66 -14.24
CA GLY A 250 20.18 -21.39 -12.85
C GLY A 250 19.77 -22.48 -11.86
N HIS A 251 20.70 -23.35 -11.49
CA HIS A 251 20.55 -24.43 -10.51
C HIS A 251 20.14 -23.92 -9.11
N PHE A 252 19.03 -24.37 -8.52
CA PHE A 252 18.83 -24.40 -7.06
C PHE A 252 17.96 -25.60 -6.62
N ASN A 253 18.54 -26.45 -5.76
CA ASN A 253 17.92 -27.58 -5.06
C ASN A 253 17.40 -27.11 -3.69
N VAL A 254 16.17 -27.45 -3.29
CA VAL A 254 15.79 -27.74 -1.88
C VAL A 254 14.52 -28.63 -1.81
N GLU A 255 14.64 -29.81 -1.17
CA GLU A 255 13.54 -30.63 -0.58
C GLU A 255 13.12 -30.01 0.78
N THR A 256 11.91 -30.10 1.35
CA THR A 256 11.26 -31.32 1.86
C THR A 256 9.91 -30.97 2.57
N LEU A 257 8.98 -31.94 2.54
CA LEU A 257 7.76 -32.25 3.32
C LEU A 257 7.27 -31.40 4.53
N LEU A 258 5.93 -31.33 4.69
CA LEU A 258 5.18 -31.90 5.84
C LEU A 258 3.67 -32.05 5.58
N SER A 259 3.12 -33.21 5.95
CA SER A 259 1.69 -33.53 5.98
C SER A 259 1.15 -33.48 7.41
N ALA A 260 -0.09 -33.03 7.61
CA ALA A 260 -0.99 -33.54 8.66
C ALA A 260 -2.44 -33.14 8.37
N LYS A 261 -3.35 -34.11 8.53
CA LYS A 261 -4.80 -34.04 8.27
C LYS A 261 -5.59 -33.52 9.49
N THR A 262 -6.83 -33.11 9.20
CA THR A 262 -8.05 -32.94 10.04
C THR A 262 -8.28 -31.64 10.82
N CYS A 263 -8.81 -30.60 10.14
CA CYS A 263 -10.06 -29.84 10.43
C CYS A 263 -10.22 -28.72 9.36
N PRO A 264 -11.42 -28.16 9.10
CA PRO A 264 -11.73 -27.54 7.81
C PRO A 264 -10.96 -26.23 7.58
N GLN A 265 -9.99 -26.29 6.67
CA GLN A 265 -9.25 -25.12 6.20
C GLN A 265 -10.14 -24.30 5.27
N VAL A 266 -10.27 -23.02 5.60
CA VAL A 266 -10.79 -22.00 4.69
C VAL A 266 -9.84 -21.96 3.49
N LEU A 267 -10.38 -22.26 2.32
CA LEU A 267 -9.66 -22.50 1.07
C LEU A 267 -8.64 -21.39 0.77
N HIS A 268 -7.37 -21.81 0.73
CA HIS A 268 -6.26 -21.07 0.13
C HIS A 268 -6.53 -20.91 -1.38
N LEU A 269 -6.44 -19.68 -1.89
CA LEU A 269 -6.32 -19.44 -3.33
C LEU A 269 -4.89 -18.96 -3.60
N LEU A 270 -4.01 -19.94 -3.75
CA LEU A 270 -2.92 -20.11 -4.71
C LEU A 270 -2.05 -21.29 -4.20
N PRO A 271 -1.53 -22.18 -5.06
CA PRO A 271 -0.60 -23.22 -4.64
C PRO A 271 0.69 -22.59 -4.07
N GLU A 272 1.31 -23.26 -3.09
CA GLU A 272 2.67 -22.93 -2.67
C GLU A 272 3.60 -22.95 -3.91
N ASN A 273 4.47 -21.93 -4.03
CA ASN A 273 5.45 -21.69 -5.12
C ASN A 273 4.99 -20.89 -6.38
N GLN A 274 3.99 -20.02 -6.30
CA GLN A 274 3.72 -19.05 -7.39
C GLN A 274 4.06 -17.60 -7.02
N TRP A 275 5.03 -17.02 -7.74
CA TRP A 275 5.35 -15.58 -7.70
C TRP A 275 4.59 -14.84 -8.80
N SER A 276 3.92 -13.74 -8.45
CA SER A 276 3.30 -12.84 -9.45
C SER A 276 4.17 -11.60 -9.70
N PHE A 277 4.70 -11.49 -10.92
CA PHE A 277 5.35 -10.27 -11.40
C PHE A 277 4.31 -9.34 -12.00
N THR A 278 3.83 -8.37 -11.22
CA THR A 278 3.16 -7.18 -11.77
C THR A 278 4.18 -6.05 -11.92
N SER A 279 4.55 -5.79 -13.17
CA SER A 279 5.53 -4.80 -13.60
C SER A 279 5.15 -3.37 -13.16
N LEU A 280 6.04 -2.75 -12.38
CA LEU A 280 6.80 -1.55 -12.74
C LEU A 280 7.74 -1.27 -11.55
N TRP A 281 9.04 -1.28 -11.82
CA TRP A 281 10.15 -0.97 -10.90
C TRP A 281 10.44 -1.99 -9.79
N MET A 282 11.09 -3.12 -10.15
CA MET A 282 12.20 -3.61 -9.32
C MET A 282 13.47 -3.07 -9.94
N VAL A 283 14.05 -2.03 -9.35
CA VAL A 283 15.39 -1.58 -9.74
C VAL A 283 16.37 -2.59 -9.16
N LYS A 284 17.08 -3.30 -10.04
CA LYS A 284 18.30 -4.00 -9.66
C LYS A 284 19.33 -2.92 -9.33
N VAL A 285 19.53 -2.62 -8.05
CA VAL A 285 20.66 -1.80 -7.63
C VAL A 285 21.92 -2.55 -8.05
N ARG A 286 22.58 -2.07 -9.10
CA ARG A 286 23.92 -2.53 -9.45
C ARG A 286 24.84 -1.98 -8.35
N GLU A 287 25.41 -2.87 -7.54
CA GLU A 287 26.63 -2.54 -6.81
C GLU A 287 27.72 -2.20 -7.85
N GLY A 288 28.11 -0.93 -7.89
CA GLY A 288 29.27 -0.42 -8.60
C GLY A 288 30.20 0.21 -7.59
N ARG A 289 31.35 -0.44 -7.37
CA ARG A 289 32.42 -0.10 -6.43
C ARG A 289 33.01 1.30 -6.69
N ARG A 290 33.32 1.98 -5.59
CA ARG A 290 34.23 3.15 -5.38
C ARG A 290 34.08 4.34 -6.31
#